data_AF-A0A814NGW7-F1
#
_entry.id   AF-A0A814NGW7-F1
#
_cell.length_a   1.000
_cell.length_b   1.000
_cell.length_c   1.000
_cell.angle_alpha   90.00
_cell.angle_beta   90.00
_cell.angle_gamma   90.00
#
_symmetry.space_group_name_H-M   'P 1'
#
loop_
_entity.id
_entity.type
_entity.pdbx_description
1 polymer ?
#
loop_
_entity_poly.entity_id
_entity_poly.type
_entity_poly.pdbx_seq_one_letter_code
_entity_poly.pdbx_strand_id
1 'polypeptide(L)'
;MDQSYSKSFEDSSIILNDVILKDTVDSIRLTKRPYRNSAPTIAWNRDETLDSFIDIDALDAEFERLSTDFKSQLVELRKHPNNQSLHHTLTTTKDALMRIRTWSSLLNTADGLNIVKKNMAKQREQELIQRKYEIDEILKITKAQSTIDLCFLMDCTGSMRKYLDATKNQIRQLTEAIVHLFSTKPYLAFVGYRDINENMEKLDFTNDENIFQEYLNNIQAMGGNDTCEDVF
;
A
#
# COMPACT_ATOMS: atom_id res chain seq x y z
N MET A 1 -54.12 6.79 -47.04
CA MET A 1 -53.20 7.94 -47.20
C MET A 1 -53.05 8.54 -45.82
N ASP A 2 -52.33 7.92 -44.88
CA ASP A 2 -50.93 7.48 -44.84
C ASP A 2 -49.98 8.64 -44.56
N GLN A 3 -49.51 8.72 -43.30
CA GLN A 3 -48.18 9.14 -42.84
C GLN A 3 -48.21 9.41 -41.32
N SER A 4 -47.50 8.59 -40.54
CA SER A 4 -46.54 9.01 -39.49
C SER A 4 -46.25 7.87 -38.49
N TYR A 5 -45.25 7.04 -38.76
CA TYR A 5 -44.60 6.20 -37.74
C TYR A 5 -43.14 5.96 -38.17
N SER A 6 -42.26 6.91 -37.86
CA SER A 6 -40.80 6.75 -37.99
C SER A 6 -40.07 7.67 -37.00
N LYS A 7 -40.14 7.34 -35.71
CA LYS A 7 -39.34 8.00 -34.68
C LYS A 7 -39.19 7.10 -33.44
N SER A 8 -38.42 6.02 -33.54
CA SER A 8 -38.04 5.22 -32.36
C SER A 8 -36.83 4.30 -32.51
N PHE A 9 -36.12 4.29 -33.64
CA PHE A 9 -35.04 3.32 -33.88
C PHE A 9 -33.61 3.83 -33.65
N GLU A 10 -33.38 5.15 -33.52
CA GLU A 10 -32.02 5.69 -33.32
C GLU A 10 -31.63 5.83 -31.84
N ASP A 11 -32.58 6.16 -30.95
CA ASP A 11 -32.31 6.39 -29.51
C ASP A 11 -31.94 5.10 -28.74
N SER A 12 -32.41 3.95 -29.19
CA SER A 12 -32.13 2.67 -28.54
C SER A 12 -30.68 2.19 -28.78
N SER A 13 -30.05 2.61 -29.88
CA SER A 13 -28.66 2.22 -30.22
C SER A 13 -27.62 2.96 -29.38
N ILE A 14 -27.87 4.23 -29.04
CA ILE A 14 -26.97 5.07 -28.25
C ILE A 14 -27.03 4.67 -26.77
N ILE A 15 -28.23 4.36 -26.27
CA ILE A 15 -28.43 3.90 -24.87
C ILE A 15 -27.81 2.51 -24.65
N LEU A 16 -27.88 1.61 -25.65
CA LEU A 16 -27.19 0.32 -25.60
C LEU A 16 -25.67 0.48 -25.52
N ASN A 17 -25.10 1.41 -26.28
CA ASN A 17 -23.66 1.68 -26.27
C ASN A 17 -23.18 2.26 -24.93
N ASP A 18 -23.94 3.17 -24.31
CA ASP A 18 -23.56 3.76 -23.01
C ASP A 18 -23.67 2.75 -21.85
N VAL A 19 -24.66 1.84 -21.88
CA VAL A 19 -24.79 0.77 -20.88
C VAL A 19 -23.66 -0.25 -21.04
N ILE A 20 -23.33 -0.64 -22.27
CA ILE A 20 -22.19 -1.52 -22.57
C ILE A 20 -20.87 -0.87 -22.12
N LEU A 21 -20.69 0.44 -22.33
CA LEU A 21 -19.50 1.18 -21.91
C LEU A 21 -19.36 1.26 -20.39
N LYS A 22 -20.46 1.44 -19.65
CA LYS A 22 -20.44 1.51 -18.18
C LYS A 22 -20.14 0.15 -17.54
N ASP A 23 -20.75 -0.92 -18.07
CA ASP A 23 -20.46 -2.29 -17.65
C ASP A 23 -19.02 -2.71 -18.03
N THR A 24 -18.44 -2.15 -19.09
CA THR A 24 -17.03 -2.34 -19.47
C THR A 24 -16.04 -1.69 -18.49
N VAL A 25 -16.44 -0.59 -17.84
CA VAL A 25 -15.60 0.16 -16.88
C VAL A 25 -15.51 -0.54 -15.51
N ASP A 26 -16.63 -1.05 -15.00
CA ASP A 26 -16.66 -1.77 -13.72
C ASP A 26 -15.96 -3.15 -13.81
N SER A 27 -15.90 -3.68 -15.03
CA SER A 27 -15.39 -5.01 -15.33
C SER A 27 -13.88 -5.07 -15.56
N ILE A 28 -13.09 -4.13 -15.07
CA ILE A 28 -11.62 -4.29 -15.02
C ILE A 28 -11.09 -4.17 -13.58
N ARG A 29 -11.97 -3.84 -12.62
CA ARG A 29 -11.67 -3.81 -11.18
C ARG A 29 -11.35 -5.17 -10.57
N LEU A 30 -11.72 -6.29 -11.21
CA LEU A 30 -11.64 -7.65 -10.63
C LEU A 30 -10.64 -8.62 -11.29
N THR A 31 -9.97 -8.26 -12.41
CA THR A 31 -8.92 -9.13 -12.98
C THR A 31 -7.58 -9.03 -12.24
N LYS A 32 -7.50 -8.19 -11.20
CA LYS A 32 -6.39 -8.18 -10.25
C LYS A 32 -6.76 -8.95 -8.99
N ARG A 33 -6.47 -10.27 -8.99
CA ARG A 33 -6.33 -11.03 -7.74
C ARG A 33 -5.17 -10.47 -6.92
N PRO A 34 -5.17 -10.64 -5.58
CA PRO A 34 -4.09 -10.18 -4.72
C PRO A 34 -2.83 -10.98 -5.07
N TYR A 35 -1.82 -10.29 -5.60
CA TYR A 35 -0.50 -10.85 -5.86
C TYR A 35 0.17 -11.14 -4.50
N ARG A 36 -0.06 -12.33 -3.94
CA ARG A 36 0.74 -12.88 -2.83
C ARG A 36 1.79 -13.80 -3.41
N ASN A 37 3.04 -13.44 -3.13
CA ASN A 37 4.29 -14.17 -3.31
C ASN A 37 4.88 -14.19 -4.74
N SER A 38 6.17 -13.87 -4.80
CA SER A 38 7.05 -13.70 -5.96
C SER A 38 6.75 -12.51 -6.87
N ALA A 39 7.40 -11.38 -6.59
CA ALA A 39 7.61 -10.33 -7.59
C ALA A 39 8.56 -10.87 -8.67
N PRO A 40 8.14 -10.99 -9.95
CA PRO A 40 9.09 -11.11 -11.04
C PRO A 40 9.60 -9.69 -11.34
N THR A 41 10.89 -9.48 -11.15
CA THR A 41 11.58 -8.26 -11.60
C THR A 41 11.59 -8.27 -13.13
N ILE A 42 10.54 -7.76 -13.76
CA ILE A 42 10.52 -7.54 -15.21
C ILE A 42 11.37 -6.30 -15.48
N ALA A 43 12.51 -6.51 -16.13
CA ALA A 43 13.36 -5.44 -16.64
C ALA A 43 12.56 -4.62 -17.67
N TRP A 44 12.39 -3.33 -17.39
CA TRP A 44 11.70 -2.41 -18.27
C TRP A 44 12.61 -2.02 -19.44
N ASN A 45 12.47 -2.70 -20.58
CA ASN A 45 12.96 -2.18 -21.85
C ASN A 45 12.05 -1.02 -22.28
N ARG A 46 12.63 0.17 -22.48
CA ARG A 46 11.90 1.42 -22.76
C ARG A 46 11.52 1.64 -24.22
N ASP A 47 11.76 0.69 -25.11
CA ASP A 47 11.61 0.88 -26.56
C ASP A 47 10.69 -0.14 -27.26
N GLU A 48 9.69 -0.69 -26.56
CA GLU A 48 8.63 -1.42 -27.25
C GLU A 48 7.53 -0.45 -27.68
N THR A 49 7.49 -0.19 -28.99
CA THR A 49 6.43 0.51 -29.69
C THR A 49 5.06 -0.03 -29.31
N LEU A 50 4.07 0.86 -29.17
CA LEU A 50 2.68 0.64 -28.74
C LEU A 50 1.84 -0.40 -29.55
N ASP A 51 2.47 -1.14 -30.46
CA ASP A 51 1.88 -2.13 -31.36
C ASP A 51 2.08 -3.59 -30.91
N SER A 52 2.91 -3.88 -29.90
CA SER A 52 3.12 -5.25 -29.40
C SER A 52 2.06 -5.74 -28.38
N PHE A 53 0.95 -5.01 -28.19
CA PHE A 53 0.26 -5.02 -26.89
C PHE A 53 -0.92 -5.98 -26.72
N ILE A 54 -1.37 -6.70 -27.75
CA ILE A 54 -2.47 -7.67 -27.62
C ILE A 54 -2.09 -8.94 -28.39
N ASP A 55 -1.61 -9.93 -27.64
CA ASP A 55 -1.49 -11.30 -28.14
C ASP A 55 -2.88 -11.92 -28.16
N ILE A 56 -3.50 -11.95 -29.34
CA ILE A 56 -4.86 -12.47 -29.55
C ILE A 56 -4.91 -13.96 -29.20
N ASP A 57 -3.85 -14.71 -29.51
CA ASP A 57 -3.75 -16.14 -29.22
C ASP A 57 -3.70 -16.40 -27.71
N ALA A 58 -2.99 -15.54 -26.96
CA ALA A 58 -2.99 -15.60 -25.49
C ALA A 58 -4.37 -15.29 -24.88
N LEU A 59 -5.11 -14.37 -25.48
CA LEU A 59 -6.46 -13.98 -25.06
C LEU A 59 -7.49 -15.10 -25.26
N ASP A 60 -7.41 -15.79 -26.40
CA ASP A 60 -8.24 -16.95 -26.69
C ASP A 60 -7.90 -18.13 -25.77
N ALA A 61 -6.62 -18.37 -25.49
CA ALA A 61 -6.18 -19.38 -24.52
C ALA A 61 -6.70 -19.09 -23.10
N GLU A 62 -6.69 -17.83 -22.67
CA GLU A 62 -7.22 -17.42 -21.37
C GLU A 62 -8.75 -17.55 -21.30
N PHE A 63 -9.47 -17.24 -22.39
CA PHE A 63 -10.91 -17.45 -22.48
C PHE A 63 -11.28 -18.93 -22.29
N GLU A 64 -10.62 -19.82 -23.02
CA GLU A 64 -10.87 -21.26 -22.91
C GLU A 64 -10.58 -21.78 -21.51
N ARG A 65 -9.45 -21.38 -20.92
CA ARG A 65 -9.11 -21.73 -19.53
C ARG A 65 -10.18 -21.30 -18.54
N LEU A 66 -10.63 -20.06 -18.61
CA LEU A 66 -11.67 -19.52 -17.72
C LEU A 66 -13.04 -20.19 -17.95
N SER A 67 -13.34 -20.58 -19.19
CA SER A 67 -14.56 -21.30 -19.55
C SER A 67 -14.58 -22.69 -18.92
N THR A 68 -13.45 -23.38 -18.93
CA THR A 68 -13.27 -24.66 -18.24
C THR A 68 -13.38 -24.51 -16.72
N ASP A 69 -12.74 -23.50 -16.14
CA ASP A 69 -12.76 -23.25 -14.70
C ASP A 69 -14.17 -22.90 -14.21
N PHE A 70 -14.91 -22.07 -14.97
CA PHE A 70 -16.31 -21.74 -14.69
C PHE A 70 -17.22 -22.98 -14.72
N LYS A 71 -17.05 -23.86 -15.72
CA LYS A 71 -17.79 -25.14 -15.82
C LYS A 71 -17.48 -26.05 -14.63
N SER A 72 -16.21 -26.14 -14.22
CA SER A 72 -15.78 -26.93 -13.07
C SER A 72 -16.38 -26.40 -11.76
N GLN A 73 -16.30 -25.09 -11.53
CA GLN A 73 -16.87 -24.40 -10.37
C GLN A 73 -18.40 -24.57 -10.28
N LEU A 74 -19.11 -24.57 -11.42
CA LEU A 74 -20.55 -24.87 -11.47
C LEU A 74 -20.87 -26.29 -11.01
N VAL A 75 -20.06 -27.27 -11.40
CA VAL A 75 -20.24 -28.67 -10.99
C VAL A 75 -19.99 -28.82 -9.49
N GLU A 76 -18.98 -28.15 -8.94
CA GLU A 76 -18.74 -28.13 -7.49
C GLU A 76 -19.86 -27.44 -6.71
N LEU A 77 -20.34 -26.29 -7.19
CA LEU A 77 -21.43 -25.56 -6.55
C LEU A 77 -22.72 -26.39 -6.48
N ARG A 78 -22.99 -27.22 -7.51
CA ARG A 78 -24.14 -28.16 -7.48
C ARG A 78 -24.01 -29.23 -6.40
N LYS A 79 -22.78 -29.65 -6.05
CA LYS A 79 -22.52 -30.58 -4.96
C LYS A 79 -22.58 -29.89 -3.59
N HIS A 80 -22.22 -28.61 -3.54
CA HIS A 80 -22.15 -27.81 -2.31
C HIS A 80 -22.86 -26.45 -2.44
N PRO A 81 -24.20 -26.42 -2.50
CA PRO A 81 -24.98 -25.24 -2.88
C PRO A 81 -24.87 -24.05 -1.90
N ASN A 82 -24.49 -24.30 -0.65
CA ASN A 82 -24.38 -23.27 0.38
C ASN A 82 -22.97 -22.69 0.52
N ASN A 83 -22.02 -23.06 -0.35
CA ASN A 83 -20.65 -22.58 -0.25
C ASN A 83 -20.50 -21.16 -0.82
N GLN A 84 -20.50 -20.16 0.07
CA GLN A 84 -20.40 -18.74 -0.28
C GLN A 84 -19.11 -18.36 -1.01
N SER A 85 -17.99 -19.03 -0.71
CA SER A 85 -16.71 -18.79 -1.38
C SER A 85 -16.75 -19.22 -2.85
N LEU A 86 -17.39 -20.38 -3.13
CA LEU A 86 -17.62 -20.85 -4.49
C LEU A 86 -18.57 -19.91 -5.26
N HIS A 87 -19.62 -19.39 -4.63
CA HIS A 87 -20.52 -18.39 -5.25
C HIS A 87 -19.77 -17.10 -5.63
N HIS A 88 -18.94 -16.56 -4.75
CA HIS A 88 -18.13 -15.38 -5.04
C HIS A 88 -17.15 -15.64 -6.19
N THR A 89 -16.43 -16.77 -6.12
CA THR A 89 -15.46 -17.15 -7.15
C THR A 89 -16.13 -17.31 -8.51
N LEU A 90 -17.28 -18.00 -8.55
CA LEU A 90 -18.04 -18.22 -9.78
C LEU A 90 -18.55 -16.91 -10.39
N THR A 91 -19.02 -15.98 -9.57
CA THR A 91 -19.46 -14.65 -10.03
C THR A 91 -18.28 -13.89 -10.65
N THR A 92 -17.13 -13.94 -9.98
CA THR A 92 -15.89 -13.31 -10.48
C THR A 92 -15.44 -13.92 -11.81
N THR A 93 -15.48 -15.25 -11.95
CA THR A 93 -15.11 -15.97 -13.19
C THR A 93 -16.11 -15.68 -14.32
N LYS A 94 -17.42 -15.58 -14.02
CA LYS A 94 -18.45 -15.20 -14.99
C LYS A 94 -18.21 -13.80 -15.54
N ASP A 95 -17.91 -12.86 -14.67
CA ASP A 95 -17.63 -11.48 -15.06
C ASP A 95 -16.35 -11.41 -15.90
N ALA A 96 -15.32 -12.22 -15.57
CA ALA A 96 -14.10 -12.38 -16.36
C ALA A 96 -14.39 -12.81 -17.81
N LEU A 97 -15.23 -13.85 -17.97
CA LEU A 97 -15.63 -14.37 -19.28
C LEU A 97 -16.43 -13.36 -20.09
N MET A 98 -17.36 -12.65 -19.45
CA MET A 98 -18.16 -11.60 -20.12
C MET A 98 -17.25 -10.48 -20.65
N ARG A 99 -16.21 -10.09 -19.92
CA ARG A 99 -15.23 -9.08 -20.39
C ARG A 99 -14.53 -9.53 -21.66
N ILE A 100 -13.95 -10.72 -21.65
CA ILE A 100 -13.18 -11.23 -22.79
C ILE A 100 -14.07 -11.32 -24.03
N ARG A 101 -15.32 -11.78 -23.86
CA ARG A 101 -16.30 -11.82 -24.94
C ARG A 101 -16.63 -10.43 -25.50
N THR A 102 -16.84 -9.44 -24.64
CA THR A 102 -17.10 -8.06 -25.06
C THR A 102 -15.88 -7.47 -25.81
N TRP A 103 -14.66 -7.75 -25.35
CA TRP A 103 -13.43 -7.29 -25.98
C TRP A 103 -13.22 -7.92 -27.36
N SER A 104 -13.46 -9.23 -27.47
CA SER A 104 -13.45 -9.94 -28.77
C SER A 104 -14.46 -9.35 -29.74
N SER A 105 -15.68 -9.04 -29.27
CA SER A 105 -16.69 -8.38 -30.11
C SER A 105 -16.28 -6.97 -30.57
N LEU A 106 -15.58 -6.21 -29.72
CA LEU A 106 -15.10 -4.87 -30.05
C LEU A 106 -13.94 -4.92 -31.03
N LEU A 107 -12.99 -5.85 -30.88
CA LEU A 107 -11.83 -6.00 -31.78
C LEU A 107 -12.23 -6.34 -33.23
N ASN A 108 -13.42 -6.92 -33.43
CA ASN A 108 -13.97 -7.18 -34.76
C ASN A 108 -14.56 -5.93 -35.45
N THR A 109 -14.54 -4.76 -34.79
CA THR A 109 -14.97 -3.48 -35.38
C THR A 109 -13.77 -2.67 -35.87
N ALA A 110 -13.97 -1.85 -36.92
CA ALA A 110 -12.89 -1.08 -37.55
C ALA A 110 -12.14 -0.14 -36.58
N ASP A 111 -12.83 0.38 -35.56
CA ASP A 111 -12.27 1.30 -34.55
C ASP A 111 -12.01 0.66 -33.17
N GLY A 112 -12.35 -0.62 -33.02
CA GLY A 112 -12.36 -1.32 -31.73
C GLY A 112 -11.04 -1.30 -30.98
N LEU A 113 -9.93 -1.45 -31.72
CA LEU A 113 -8.58 -1.44 -31.15
C LEU A 113 -8.25 -0.09 -30.48
N ASN A 114 -8.63 1.04 -31.10
CA ASN A 114 -8.37 2.38 -30.56
C ASN A 114 -9.23 2.65 -29.31
N ILE A 115 -10.48 2.19 -29.32
CA ILE A 115 -11.40 2.31 -28.18
C ILE A 115 -10.86 1.52 -26.98
N VAL A 116 -10.44 0.27 -27.21
CA VAL A 116 -9.85 -0.60 -26.18
C VAL A 116 -8.57 0.01 -25.62
N LYS A 117 -7.65 0.51 -26.47
CA LYS A 117 -6.41 1.20 -26.03
C LYS A 117 -6.70 2.42 -25.15
N LYS A 118 -7.65 3.29 -25.54
CA LYS A 118 -8.00 4.50 -24.78
C LYS A 118 -8.59 4.17 -23.40
N ASN A 119 -9.44 3.15 -23.34
CA ASN A 119 -10.07 2.72 -22.09
C ASN A 119 -9.04 2.09 -21.14
N MET A 120 -8.13 1.25 -21.64
CA MET A 120 -7.03 0.70 -20.84
C MET A 120 -6.13 1.79 -20.25
N ALA A 121 -5.81 2.83 -21.02
CA ALA A 121 -4.98 3.94 -20.55
C ALA A 121 -5.68 4.74 -19.43
N LYS A 122 -6.95 5.13 -19.65
CA LYS A 122 -7.76 5.86 -18.66
C LYS A 122 -7.90 5.08 -17.36
N GLN A 123 -8.03 3.77 -17.46
CA GLN A 123 -8.14 2.92 -16.30
C GLN A 123 -6.83 2.77 -15.54
N ARG A 124 -5.71 2.58 -16.25
CA ARG A 124 -4.39 2.52 -15.61
C ARG A 124 -4.12 3.79 -14.81
N GLU A 125 -4.52 4.94 -15.33
CA GLU A 125 -4.45 6.22 -14.63
C GLU A 125 -5.33 6.24 -13.37
N GLN A 126 -6.60 5.84 -13.47
CA GLN A 126 -7.50 5.74 -12.32
C GLN A 126 -6.97 4.78 -11.24
N GLU A 127 -6.40 3.65 -11.64
CA GLU A 127 -5.83 2.68 -10.71
C GLU A 127 -4.56 3.21 -10.03
N LEU A 128 -3.71 3.93 -10.76
CA LEU A 128 -2.54 4.58 -10.17
C LEU A 128 -2.96 5.62 -9.13
N ILE A 129 -3.98 6.42 -9.43
CA ILE A 129 -4.55 7.40 -8.50
C ILE A 129 -5.11 6.67 -7.27
N GLN A 130 -5.92 5.63 -7.47
CA GLN A 130 -6.53 4.87 -6.39
C GLN A 130 -5.48 4.19 -5.49
N ARG A 131 -4.48 3.53 -6.07
CA ARG A 131 -3.37 2.91 -5.33
C ARG A 131 -2.57 3.93 -4.54
N LYS A 132 -2.36 5.12 -5.10
CA LYS A 132 -1.68 6.21 -4.39
C LYS A 132 -2.46 6.60 -3.13
N TYR A 133 -3.77 6.77 -3.24
CA TYR A 133 -4.62 7.05 -2.08
C TYR A 133 -4.60 5.91 -1.05
N GLU A 134 -4.69 4.66 -1.49
CA GLU A 134 -4.64 3.49 -0.59
C GLU A 134 -3.31 3.39 0.15
N ILE A 135 -2.19 3.60 -0.55
CA ILE A 135 -0.85 3.62 0.05
C ILE A 135 -0.74 4.75 1.07
N ASP A 136 -1.18 5.96 0.71
CA ASP A 136 -1.12 7.11 1.62
C ASP A 136 -1.95 6.86 2.89
N GLU A 137 -3.12 6.24 2.79
CA GLU A 137 -3.95 5.87 3.95
C GLU A 137 -3.29 4.78 4.82
N ILE A 138 -2.75 3.72 4.20
CA ILE A 138 -2.01 2.67 4.93
C ILE A 138 -0.82 3.28 5.66
N LEU A 139 -0.08 4.20 5.03
CA LEU A 139 1.06 4.88 5.64
C LEU A 139 0.64 5.72 6.83
N LYS A 140 -0.48 6.44 6.75
CA LYS A 140 -1.02 7.21 7.90
C LYS A 140 -1.36 6.31 9.08
N ILE A 141 -2.09 5.22 8.83
CA ILE A 141 -2.48 4.26 9.86
C ILE A 141 -1.23 3.65 10.50
N THR A 142 -0.27 3.22 9.68
CA THR A 142 0.98 2.60 10.15
C THR A 142 1.78 3.56 11.04
N LYS A 143 1.90 4.84 10.65
CA LYS A 143 2.57 5.87 11.46
C LYS A 143 1.85 6.10 12.78
N ALA A 144 0.53 6.25 12.75
CA ALA A 144 -0.30 6.46 13.95
C ALA A 144 -0.25 5.27 14.93
N GLN A 145 0.04 4.06 14.44
CA GLN A 145 0.17 2.85 15.27
C GLN A 145 1.60 2.61 15.78
N SER A 146 2.59 3.39 15.34
CA SER A 146 3.96 3.23 15.82
C SER A 146 4.14 3.85 17.21
N THR A 147 4.68 3.08 18.13
CA THR A 147 5.21 3.56 19.42
C THR A 147 6.72 3.56 19.33
N ILE A 148 7.36 4.58 19.87
CA ILE A 148 8.82 4.75 19.83
C ILE A 148 9.33 4.76 21.25
N ASP A 149 10.24 3.84 21.56
CA ASP A 149 10.95 3.80 22.82
C ASP A 149 12.41 4.22 22.56
N LEU A 150 12.86 5.30 23.22
CA LEU A 150 14.18 5.86 23.05
C LEU A 150 14.92 5.89 24.39
N CYS A 151 15.98 5.10 24.50
CA CYS A 151 16.84 5.07 25.67
C CYS A 151 18.18 5.77 25.39
N PHE A 152 18.52 6.75 26.21
CA PHE A 152 19.80 7.44 26.18
C PHE A 152 20.78 6.74 27.12
N LEU A 153 21.72 6.00 26.55
CA LEU A 153 22.87 5.45 27.28
C LEU A 153 24.04 6.42 27.18
N MET A 154 24.48 6.98 28.30
CA MET A 154 25.46 8.08 28.32
C MET A 154 26.55 7.89 29.36
N ASP A 155 27.80 8.11 28.93
CA ASP A 155 28.94 8.28 29.82
C ASP A 155 28.80 9.62 30.59
N CYS A 156 28.80 9.53 31.92
CA CYS A 156 28.64 10.64 32.85
C CYS A 156 29.95 11.03 33.56
N THR A 157 31.11 10.69 33.00
CA THR A 157 32.42 11.12 33.51
C THR A 157 32.64 12.61 33.33
N GLY A 158 33.56 13.19 34.10
CA GLY A 158 33.88 14.62 34.02
C GLY A 158 34.28 15.07 32.61
N SER A 159 34.97 14.20 31.85
CA SER A 159 35.39 14.47 30.47
C SER A 159 34.20 14.63 29.50
N MET A 160 33.08 13.99 29.80
CA MET A 160 31.88 13.96 28.96
C MET A 160 30.89 15.09 29.26
N ARG A 161 31.18 15.96 30.24
CA ARG A 161 30.31 17.07 30.67
C ARG A 161 29.70 17.88 29.52
N LYS A 162 30.54 18.28 28.54
CA LYS A 162 30.07 19.08 27.40
C LYS A 162 29.02 18.36 26.53
N TYR A 163 29.07 17.03 26.45
CA TYR A 163 28.11 16.21 25.70
C TYR A 163 26.82 15.98 26.50
N LEU A 164 26.94 15.78 27.81
CA LEU A 164 25.79 15.74 28.71
C LEU A 164 25.01 17.06 28.65
N ASP A 165 25.69 18.20 28.76
CA ASP A 165 25.07 19.53 28.68
C ASP A 165 24.43 19.78 27.31
N ALA A 166 25.07 19.34 26.22
CA ALA A 166 24.47 19.41 24.88
C ALA A 166 23.17 18.59 24.81
N THR A 167 23.15 17.40 25.42
CA THR A 167 21.97 16.53 25.45
C THR A 167 20.80 17.16 26.22
N LYS A 168 21.07 17.75 27.40
CA LYS A 168 20.07 18.49 28.18
C LYS A 168 19.39 19.59 27.36
N ASN A 169 20.17 20.28 26.53
CA ASN A 169 19.67 21.39 25.72
C ASN A 169 18.94 20.93 24.44
N GLN A 170 19.23 19.74 23.92
CA GLN A 170 18.73 19.28 22.62
C GLN A 170 17.56 18.29 22.69
N ILE A 171 17.27 17.70 23.85
CA ILE A 171 16.23 16.67 23.97
C ILE A 171 14.84 17.14 23.52
N ARG A 172 14.50 18.42 23.73
CA ARG A 172 13.25 19.04 23.24
C ARG A 172 13.17 18.98 21.72
N GLN A 173 14.23 19.45 21.05
CA GLN A 173 14.30 19.46 19.59
C GLN A 173 14.27 18.04 19.00
N LEU A 174 14.93 17.09 19.67
CA LEU A 174 14.93 15.69 19.25
C LEU A 174 13.54 15.06 19.40
N THR A 175 12.84 15.31 20.52
CA THR A 175 11.48 14.83 20.75
C THR A 175 10.50 15.42 19.73
N GLU A 176 10.61 16.72 19.44
CA GLU A 176 9.83 17.40 18.40
C GLU A 176 10.08 16.80 17.01
N ALA A 177 11.34 16.51 16.66
CA ALA A 177 11.68 15.89 15.38
C ALA A 177 11.08 14.48 15.25
N ILE A 178 11.10 13.69 16.31
CA ILE A 178 10.48 12.34 16.34
C ILE A 178 8.97 12.45 16.15
N VAL A 179 8.30 13.35 16.88
CA VAL A 179 6.87 13.61 16.72
C VAL A 179 6.53 14.03 15.29
N HIS A 180 7.35 14.88 14.67
CA HIS A 180 7.15 15.30 13.29
C HIS A 180 7.31 14.14 12.28
N LEU A 181 8.32 13.29 12.44
CA LEU A 181 8.61 12.20 11.50
C LEU A 181 7.61 11.05 11.60
N PHE A 182 7.25 10.67 12.83
CA PHE A 182 6.50 9.47 13.13
C PHE A 182 5.07 9.73 13.62
N SER A 183 4.70 11.00 13.81
CA SER A 183 3.36 11.40 14.30
C SER A 183 3.00 10.74 15.65
N THR A 184 4.01 10.40 16.44
CA THR A 184 3.87 9.71 17.73
C THR A 184 4.83 10.30 18.75
N LYS A 185 4.42 10.35 20.02
CA LYS A 185 5.29 10.79 21.11
C LYS A 185 6.17 9.61 21.56
N PRO A 186 7.51 9.79 21.66
CA PRO A 186 8.36 8.73 22.16
C PRO A 186 8.25 8.57 23.67
N TYR A 187 8.49 7.36 24.15
CA TYR A 187 8.86 7.10 25.54
C TYR A 187 10.37 7.27 25.67
N LEU A 188 10.80 8.05 26.65
CA LEU A 188 12.19 8.40 26.90
C LEU A 188 12.70 7.69 28.15
N ALA A 189 13.87 7.07 28.07
CA ALA A 189 14.59 6.47 29.19
C ALA A 189 16.05 6.97 29.20
N PHE A 190 16.69 6.95 30.36
CA PHE A 190 18.08 7.37 30.51
C PHE A 190 18.86 6.38 31.36
N VAL A 191 20.08 6.07 30.92
CA VAL A 191 21.06 5.28 31.66
C VAL A 191 22.38 6.01 31.61
N GLY A 192 22.82 6.52 32.76
CA GLY A 192 24.13 7.13 32.94
C GLY A 192 25.10 6.13 33.53
N TYR A 193 26.22 5.88 32.86
CA TYR A 193 27.32 5.04 33.37
C TYR A 193 28.59 5.87 33.57
N ARG A 194 29.50 5.34 34.39
CA ARG A 194 30.81 5.94 34.69
C ARG A 194 31.82 4.79 34.69
N ASP A 195 32.22 4.33 35.88
CA ASP A 195 33.15 3.22 36.08
C ASP A 195 32.49 2.07 36.89
N ILE A 196 33.08 0.87 36.88
CA ILE A 196 32.57 -0.40 37.43
C ILE A 196 32.10 -0.32 38.89
N ASN A 197 32.70 0.57 39.68
CA ASN A 197 32.42 0.73 41.11
C ASN A 197 31.49 1.90 41.44
N GLU A 198 30.97 2.61 40.44
CA GLU A 198 30.08 3.73 40.62
C GLU A 198 28.62 3.36 40.31
N ASN A 199 27.69 3.98 41.02
CA ASN A 199 26.26 3.73 40.80
C ASN A 199 25.85 4.26 39.42
N MET A 200 25.13 3.42 38.67
CA MET A 200 24.47 3.85 37.44
C MET A 200 23.27 4.75 37.75
N GLU A 201 23.15 5.84 37.00
CA GLU A 201 21.97 6.69 37.00
C GLU A 201 20.93 6.06 36.06
N LYS A 202 19.71 5.85 36.53
CA LYS A 202 18.64 5.21 35.73
C LYS A 202 17.32 5.95 35.87
N LEU A 203 16.73 6.25 34.72
CA LEU A 203 15.35 6.66 34.55
C LEU A 203 14.67 5.68 33.61
N ASP A 204 13.65 4.99 34.12
CA ASP A 204 12.80 4.11 33.33
C ASP A 204 11.99 4.90 32.29
N PHE A 205 11.47 4.19 31.28
CA PHE A 205 10.70 4.79 30.20
C PHE A 205 9.53 5.63 30.71
N THR A 206 9.51 6.90 30.30
CA THR A 206 8.44 7.86 30.57
C THR A 206 8.00 8.56 29.29
N ASN A 207 6.71 8.86 29.16
CA ASN A 207 6.18 9.70 28.09
C ASN A 207 6.05 11.18 28.51
N ASP A 208 6.47 11.51 29.74
CA ASP A 208 6.52 12.88 30.23
C ASP A 208 7.92 13.46 30.05
N GLU A 209 8.02 14.34 29.06
CA GLU A 209 9.24 15.05 28.72
C GLU A 209 9.75 15.94 29.86
N ASN A 210 8.87 16.49 30.70
CA ASN A 210 9.28 17.33 31.82
C ASN A 210 9.96 16.49 32.90
N ILE A 211 9.41 15.31 33.21
CA ILE A 211 10.05 14.35 34.13
C ILE A 211 11.43 13.97 33.61
N PHE A 212 11.54 13.68 32.31
CA PHE A 212 12.81 13.34 31.68
C PHE A 212 13.83 14.49 31.76
N GLN A 213 13.41 15.71 31.47
CA GLN A 213 14.24 16.91 31.55
C GLN A 213 14.70 17.23 32.99
N GLU A 214 13.78 17.18 33.94
CA GLU A 214 14.09 17.40 35.36
C GLU A 214 15.11 16.37 35.87
N TYR A 215 14.93 15.10 35.50
CA TYR A 215 15.88 14.04 35.83
C TYR A 215 17.26 14.32 35.23
N LEU A 216 17.34 14.61 33.92
CA LEU A 216 18.59 14.94 33.24
C LEU A 216 19.30 16.14 33.87
N ASN A 217 18.56 17.18 34.28
CA ASN A 217 19.14 18.37 34.89
C ASN A 217 19.88 18.04 36.20
N ASN A 218 19.44 17.03 36.94
CA ASN A 218 20.07 16.58 38.17
C ASN A 218 21.34 15.72 37.95
N ILE A 219 21.55 15.19 36.73
CA ILE A 219 22.74 14.40 36.43
C ILE A 219 23.98 15.30 36.33
N GLN A 220 25.02 14.95 37.09
CA GLN A 220 26.28 15.69 37.12
C GLN A 220 27.44 14.87 36.56
N ALA A 221 28.14 15.44 35.58
CA ALA A 221 29.37 14.85 35.07
C ALA A 221 30.50 14.97 36.10
N MET A 222 30.93 13.83 36.66
CA MET A 222 31.91 13.73 37.75
C MET A 222 32.74 12.45 37.60
N GLY A 223 33.88 12.36 38.28
CA GLY A 223 34.79 11.23 38.14
C GLY A 223 35.55 11.27 36.81
N GLY A 224 36.20 10.15 36.47
CA GLY A 224 37.12 10.04 35.35
C GLY A 224 38.49 10.57 35.74
N ASN A 225 39.33 9.69 36.26
CA ASN A 225 40.69 10.05 36.64
C ASN A 225 41.68 9.57 35.57
N ASP A 226 41.77 8.27 35.25
CA ASP A 226 43.00 7.81 34.58
C ASP A 226 42.89 6.54 33.67
N THR A 227 41.70 5.98 33.36
CA THR A 227 41.54 4.70 32.61
C THR A 227 40.32 4.64 31.68
N CYS A 228 40.26 3.63 30.78
CA CYS A 228 39.08 3.36 29.94
C CYS A 228 37.84 3.06 30.79
N GLU A 229 36.71 3.67 30.42
CA GLU A 229 35.42 3.47 31.06
C GLU A 229 34.73 2.21 30.50
N ASP A 230 34.13 1.39 31.37
CA ASP A 230 33.47 0.14 31.01
C ASP A 230 31.94 0.33 30.82
N VAL A 231 31.39 -0.33 29.81
CA VAL A 231 29.99 -0.23 29.37
C VAL A 231 29.24 -1.56 29.57
N PHE A 232 29.94 -2.64 29.93
CA PHE A 232 29.42 -4.01 29.94
C PHE A 232 28.82 -4.49 31.26
#